data_AF-X1JQI2-F1
#
_entry.id   AF-X1JQI2-F1
#
_cell.length_a   1.000
_cell.length_b   1.000
_cell.length_c   1.000
_cell.angle_alpha   90.00
_cell.angle_beta   90.00
_cell.angle_gamma   90.00
#
_symmetry.space_group_name_H-M   'P 1'
#
loop_
_entity.id
_entity.type
_entity.pdbx_description
1 polymer ?
#
loop_
_entity_poly.entity_id
_entity_poly.type
_entity_poly.pdbx_seq_one_letter_code
_entity_poly.pdbx_strand_id
1 'polypeptide(L)' 'KPTASLEALVGCSGEAATPLAPKGYVQVKGELWRALSTEQNIDKGEEVVVVEIKKLTLLVKPLPNSSCEVSE' A
#
# COMPACT_ATOMS: atom_id res chain seq x y z
N LYS A 1 -17.30 16.17 9.34
CA LYS A 1 -16.93 15.85 7.94
C LYS A 1 -15.55 15.21 8.01
N PRO A 2 -15.36 13.91 7.76
CA PRO A 2 -14.02 13.37 7.74
C PRO A 2 -13.41 13.79 6.40
N THR A 3 -12.74 14.94 6.40
CA THR A 3 -11.72 15.23 5.40
C THR A 3 -10.57 14.29 5.76
N ALA A 4 -10.57 13.08 5.20
CA ALA A 4 -9.37 12.26 5.18
C ALA A 4 -8.37 13.05 4.33
N SER A 5 -7.61 13.94 4.97
CA SER A 5 -6.51 14.63 4.33
C SER A 5 -5.58 13.55 3.81
N LEU A 6 -5.20 13.63 2.53
CA LEU A 6 -4.28 12.68 1.90
C LEU A 6 -3.09 12.40 2.82
N GLU A 7 -2.54 13.43 3.46
CA GLU A 7 -1.46 13.35 4.45
C GLU A 7 -1.65 12.27 5.54
N ALA A 8 -2.89 11.99 5.95
CA ALA A 8 -3.21 10.97 6.96
C ALA A 8 -3.13 9.51 6.44
N LEU A 9 -2.91 9.32 5.14
CA LEU A 9 -2.65 8.01 4.53
C LEU A 9 -1.17 7.65 4.54
N VAL A 10 -0.26 8.63 4.65
CA VAL A 10 1.18 8.36 4.76
C VAL A 10 1.45 7.59 6.06
N GLY A 11 2.19 6.49 5.96
CA GLY A 11 2.46 5.57 7.08
C GLY A 11 1.33 4.57 7.36
N CYS A 12 0.18 4.66 6.67
CA CYS A 12 -0.84 3.62 6.76
C CYS A 12 -0.41 2.39 5.97
N SER A 13 -0.71 1.21 6.52
CA SER A 13 -0.68 -0.05 5.81
C SER A 13 -1.97 -0.26 5.00
N GLY A 14 -1.84 -1.03 3.92
CA GLY A 14 -2.94 -1.43 3.06
C GLY A 14 -2.61 -2.72 2.31
N GLU A 15 -3.55 -3.17 1.50
CA GLU A 15 -3.42 -4.40 0.72
C GLU A 15 -3.46 -4.06 -0.78
N ALA A 16 -2.61 -4.70 -1.58
CA ALA A 16 -2.66 -4.58 -3.03
C ALA A 16 -3.95 -5.20 -3.59
N ALA A 17 -4.91 -4.36 -4.00
CA ALA A 17 -6.14 -4.82 -4.65
C ALA A 17 -5.90 -5.37 -6.07
N THR A 18 -4.84 -4.88 -6.73
CA THR A 18 -4.35 -5.35 -8.04
C THR A 18 -2.82 -5.43 -7.99
N PRO A 19 -2.17 -6.25 -8.84
CA PRO A 19 -0.71 -6.25 -8.91
C PRO A 19 -0.17 -4.86 -9.30
N LEU A 20 0.85 -4.37 -8.60
CA LEU A 20 1.51 -3.09 -8.86
C LEU A 20 2.81 -3.32 -9.63
N ALA A 21 2.79 -2.97 -10.92
CA ALA A 21 3.85 -3.29 -11.88
C ALA A 21 4.16 -2.16 -12.90
N PRO A 22 4.60 -0.95 -12.49
CA PRO A 22 4.77 -0.43 -11.13
C PRO A 22 3.51 0.28 -10.61
N LYS A 23 2.48 0.45 -11.45
CA LYS A 23 1.21 1.08 -11.07
C LYS A 23 0.16 0.02 -10.78
N GLY A 24 -0.72 0.31 -9.84
CA GLY A 24 -1.88 -0.50 -9.55
C GLY A 24 -2.81 0.21 -8.57
N TYR A 25 -3.59 -0.57 -7.85
CA TYR A 25 -4.52 -0.11 -6.84
C TYR A 25 -4.29 -0.85 -5.53
N VAL A 26 -4.43 -0.12 -4.45
CA VAL A 26 -4.31 -0.62 -3.08
C VAL A 26 -5.57 -0.23 -2.32
N GLN A 27 -5.94 -1.05 -1.35
CA GLN A 27 -7.04 -0.79 -0.45
C GLN A 27 -6.48 -0.34 0.89
N VAL A 28 -6.76 0.90 1.28
CA VAL A 28 -6.29 1.51 2.54
C VAL A 28 -7.52 1.99 3.30
N LYS A 29 -7.70 1.54 4.55
CA LYS A 29 -8.86 1.89 5.39
C LYS A 29 -10.23 1.61 4.72
N GLY A 30 -10.29 0.62 3.83
CA GLY A 30 -11.51 0.27 3.08
C GLY A 30 -11.76 1.11 1.83
N GLU A 31 -10.84 2.01 1.47
CA GLU A 31 -10.93 2.84 0.27
C GLU A 31 -9.92 2.36 -0.79
N LEU A 32 -10.36 2.34 -2.06
CA LEU A 32 -9.51 1.97 -3.18
C LEU A 32 -8.72 3.19 -3.68
N TRP A 33 -7.40 3.11 -3.60
CA TRP A 33 -6.48 4.18 -3.97
C TRP A 33 -5.55 3.75 -5.08
N ARG A 34 -5.25 4.68 -6.00
CA ARG A 34 -4.16 4.49 -6.97
C ARG A 34 -2.84 4.45 -6.23
N ALA A 35 -2.04 3.44 -6.52
CA ALA A 35 -0.72 3.30 -5.95
C ALA A 35 0.36 3.04 -7.01
N LEU A 36 1.58 3.41 -6.65
CA LEU A 36 2.77 3.21 -7.45
C LEU A 36 3.84 2.59 -6.56
N SER A 37 4.29 1.39 -6.93
CA SER A 37 5.40 0.73 -6.26
C SER A 37 6.73 1.38 -6.64
N THR A 38 7.52 1.74 -5.62
CA THR A 38 8.82 2.41 -5.80
C THR A 38 10.02 1.45 -5.74
N GLU A 39 9.85 0.24 -5.23
CA GLU A 39 10.93 -0.74 -5.06
C GLU A 39 10.81 -1.91 -6.04
N GLN A 40 9.78 -2.73 -5.86
CA GLN A 40 9.62 -4.01 -6.57
C GLN A 40 8.18 -4.24 -7.00
N ASN A 41 7.94 -5.24 -7.82
CA ASN A 41 6.58 -5.63 -8.17
C ASN A 41 5.86 -6.13 -6.92
N ILE A 42 4.61 -5.72 -6.74
CA ILE A 42 3.78 -6.16 -5.61
C ILE A 42 2.62 -6.92 -6.19
N ASP A 43 2.45 -8.18 -5.79
CA ASP A 43 1.33 -8.99 -6.25
C ASP A 43 0.02 -8.61 -5.56
N LYS A 44 -1.10 -9.01 -6.15
CA LYS A 44 -2.41 -8.79 -5.53
C LYS A 44 -2.48 -9.57 -4.21
N GLY A 45 -2.95 -8.90 -3.16
CA GLY A 45 -3.08 -9.45 -1.81
C GLY A 45 -1.86 -9.22 -0.91
N GLU A 46 -0.77 -8.68 -1.46
CA GLU A 46 0.41 -8.35 -0.65
C GLU A 46 0.19 -7.09 0.19
N GLU A 47 0.78 -7.10 1.38
CA GLU A 47 0.74 -5.97 2.30
C GLU A 47 1.73 -4.88 1.89
N VAL A 48 1.25 -3.65 1.92
CA VAL A 48 2.03 -2.48 1.50
C VAL A 48 1.91 -1.36 2.52
N VAL A 49 2.93 -0.52 2.59
CA VAL A 49 2.91 0.73 3.37
C VAL A 49 3.01 1.92 2.45
N VAL A 50 2.16 2.92 2.69
CA VAL A 50 2.22 4.20 2.00
C VAL A 50 3.40 5.01 2.52
N VAL A 51 4.37 5.29 1.66
CA VAL A 51 5.56 6.07 2.01
C VAL A 51 5.41 7.54 1.67
N GLU A 52 4.67 7.86 0.61
CA GLU A 52 4.48 9.24 0.14
C GLU A 52 3.20 9.33 -0.66
N ILE A 53 2.71 10.55 -0.87
CA ILE A 53 1.56 10.81 -1.74
C ILE A 53 1.92 11.84 -2.77
N LYS A 54 1.75 11.46 -4.03
CA LYS A 54 2.02 12.31 -5.17
C LYS A 54 0.73 12.66 -5.87
N LYS A 55 0.21 13.86 -5.59
CA LYS A 55 -1.07 14.39 -6.07
C LYS A 55 -2.26 13.51 -5.64
N LEU A 56 -2.54 12.46 -6.40
CA LEU A 56 -3.65 11.50 -6.21
C LEU A 56 -3.17 10.06 -6.43
N THR A 57 -1.90 9.79 -6.10
CA THR A 57 -1.31 8.46 -6.22
C THR A 57 -0.42 8.24 -5.01
N LEU A 58 -0.70 7.16 -4.30
CA LEU A 58 0.06 6.73 -3.14
C LEU A 58 1.33 6.04 -3.62
N LEU A 59 2.49 6.51 -3.20
CA LEU A 59 3.72 5.76 -3.36
C LEU A 59 3.75 4.74 -2.23
N VAL A 60 3.90 3.48 -2.59
CA VAL A 60 3.88 2.37 -1.65
C VAL A 60 5.12 1.50 -1.83
N LYS A 61 5.50 0.81 -0.76
CA LYS A 61 6.51 -0.24 -0.78
C LYS A 61 5.94 -1.50 -0.12
N PRO A 62 6.38 -2.69 -0.53
CA PRO A 62 6.01 -3.92 0.16
C PRO A 62 6.45 -3.83 1.63
N LEU A 63 5.57 -4.24 2.53
CA LEU A 63 5.94 -4.46 3.92
C LEU A 63 6.57 -5.85 3.99
N PRO A 64 7.85 -6.00 4.38
CA PRO A 64 8.40 -7.31 4.64
C PRO A 64 7.64 -7.89 5.83
N ASN A 65 6.73 -8.81 5.56
CA ASN A 65 5.99 -9.50 6.60
C ASN A 65 6.95 -10.50 7.27
N SER A 66 7.78 -10.00 8.19
CA SER A 66 8.56 -10.86 9.07
C SER A 66 7.63 -11.48 10.11
N SER A 67 6.94 -12.55 9.71
CA SER A 67 6.70 -13.67 10.61
C SER A 67 6.62 -14.96 9.81
N CYS A 68 7.78 -15.59 9.64
CA CYS A 68 7.80 -17.04 9.50
C CYS A 68 8.83 -17.56 10.49
N GLU A 69 8.42 -17.64 11.75
CA GLU A 69 8.89 -18.70 12.63
C GLU A 69 7.64 -19.49 13.02
N VAL A 70 7.30 -20.44 12.14
CA VAL A 70 6.58 -21.64 12.54
C VAL A 70 7.64 -22.62 13.03
N SER A 71 7.59 -23.04 14.29
CA SER A 71 8.09 -24.33 14.78
C SER A 71 7.69 -24.52 16.25
N GLU A 72 6.62 -25.31 16.40
CA GLU A 72 6.34 -26.37 17.39
C GLU A 72 6.66 -26.17 18.89
#